data_AF-A0A835INW9-F1
#
_entry.id   AF-A0A835INW9-F1
#
_cell.length_a   1.000
_cell.length_b   1.000
_cell.length_c   1.000
_cell.angle_alpha   90.00
_cell.angle_beta   90.00
_cell.angle_gamma   90.00
#
_symmetry.space_group_name_H-M   'P 1'
#
loop_
_entity.id
_entity.type
_entity.pdbx_description
1 polymer ?
#
loop_
_entity_poly.entity_id
_entity_poly.type
_entity_poly.pdbx_seq_one_letter_code
_entity_poly.pdbx_strand_id
1 'polypeptide(L)'
;MALTIRTHITNTTHLIVNFHTSTKKTKPNPFTIPTHSLHTQCNLLLISHLLLFTIKSSLIDPDGGPLVDLIVPENERGLKKVEAESLPKVKLSKIDIEWVHVISEGWANPLKGFMREDEYLQSLHFNFLGLKDGSIVNMSLPIVLAIDDKDKEIIGSSPDVGLIGPNGDLVAILRSVQIYKHNKEERIARTWGTTAPGLPYVEEVITPAGNWLIGGDLEVLEPIKYNDGLDHYRLSPRELRKEFDKRQADAVFAFQLRNPVHNGHALLMNDTRKRLLKMGYKNPILLLHPLGGFVKADDVPLDVRMEQHSKVLEDGVLDHETTIVAIFPSPMHYAGPTEVQWHAKARINAGANFYIVGRDPAGMSHPTEKRDLYDPDHGKKVLSMAPGLERLNILPFRVAAYDTLAKKMAFFEPSRAQDFLFISGTKMRTFARNGENPPDGFMCPGGWKVLVEYYKSLQAEEAGQQSAILSA
;
A
#
# COMPACT_ATOMS: atom_id res chain seq x y z
N MET A 1 -20.15 -19.87 53.93
CA MET A 1 -20.11 -18.41 54.18
C MET A 1 -20.42 -17.72 52.86
N ALA A 2 -21.49 -16.93 52.83
CA ALA A 2 -22.07 -16.36 51.62
C ALA A 2 -21.23 -15.16 51.11
N LEU A 3 -21.00 -15.12 49.80
CA LEU A 3 -20.38 -14.00 49.10
C LEU A 3 -21.51 -13.10 48.57
N THR A 4 -21.56 -11.85 49.01
CA THR A 4 -22.57 -10.85 48.63
C THR A 4 -22.18 -10.20 47.30
N ILE A 5 -23.02 -10.34 46.27
CA ILE A 5 -22.93 -9.56 45.02
C ILE A 5 -23.95 -8.42 45.11
N ARG A 6 -23.48 -7.17 45.12
CA ARG A 6 -24.32 -5.98 44.95
C ARG A 6 -24.47 -5.69 43.45
N THR A 7 -25.69 -5.77 42.95
CA THR A 7 -26.09 -5.27 41.62
C THR A 7 -26.52 -3.81 41.74
N HIS A 8 -25.88 -2.91 41.00
CA HIS A 8 -26.34 -1.54 40.80
C HIS A 8 -27.26 -1.49 39.58
N ILE A 9 -28.53 -1.12 39.80
CA ILE A 9 -29.51 -0.79 38.76
C ILE A 9 -29.58 0.73 38.70
N THR A 10 -29.31 1.32 37.54
CA THR A 10 -29.51 2.75 37.28
C THR A 10 -30.65 2.93 36.29
N ASN A 11 -31.70 3.62 36.76
CA ASN A 11 -32.88 4.00 35.97
C ASN A 11 -32.51 5.05 34.93
N THR A 12 -32.86 4.80 33.66
CA THR A 12 -32.75 5.78 32.57
C THR A 12 -34.14 6.33 32.25
N THR A 13 -34.37 7.59 32.60
CA THR A 13 -35.56 8.37 32.19
C THR A 13 -35.45 8.78 30.73
N HIS A 14 -36.38 8.33 29.89
CA HIS A 14 -36.55 8.77 28.50
C HIS A 14 -37.26 10.14 28.46
N LEU A 15 -36.59 11.15 27.89
CA LEU A 15 -37.19 12.42 27.48
C LEU A 15 -37.81 12.26 26.08
N ILE A 16 -39.14 12.35 26.01
CA ILE A 16 -39.91 12.44 24.77
C ILE A 16 -40.12 13.93 24.46
N VAL A 17 -39.58 14.41 23.34
CA VAL A 17 -39.82 15.77 22.83
C VAL A 17 -40.88 15.71 21.73
N ASN A 18 -42.06 16.27 22.01
CA ASN A 18 -43.14 16.46 21.05
C ASN A 18 -42.90 17.74 20.23
N PHE A 19 -42.88 17.64 18.90
CA PHE A 19 -42.92 18.79 17.99
C PHE A 19 -44.37 19.14 17.63
N HIS A 20 -44.81 20.33 18.02
CA HIS A 20 -46.03 20.96 17.52
C HIS A 20 -45.70 21.91 16.35
N THR A 21 -46.35 21.70 15.21
CA THR A 21 -46.32 22.61 14.06
C THR A 21 -47.42 23.67 14.20
N SER A 22 -47.03 24.95 14.09
CA SER A 22 -47.97 26.08 13.97
C SER A 22 -47.59 26.92 12.76
N THR A 23 -48.54 27.07 11.84
CA THR A 23 -48.41 27.87 10.62
C THR A 23 -49.15 29.19 10.83
N LYS A 24 -48.49 30.33 10.60
CA LYS A 24 -49.17 31.61 10.32
C LYS A 24 -48.47 32.40 9.21
N LYS A 25 -49.25 32.67 8.16
CA LYS A 25 -48.96 33.53 7.01
C LYS A 25 -49.17 35.01 7.37
N THR A 26 -48.35 35.89 6.83
CA THR A 26 -48.63 37.34 6.76
C THR A 26 -48.38 37.87 5.34
N LYS A 27 -49.32 38.69 4.86
CA LYS A 27 -49.37 39.35 3.53
C LYS A 27 -48.65 40.70 3.56
N PRO A 28 -48.18 41.25 2.43
CA PRO A 28 -47.89 42.68 2.28
C PRO A 28 -48.86 43.40 1.33
N ASN A 29 -48.96 44.72 1.44
CA ASN A 29 -49.66 45.62 0.51
C ASN A 29 -49.13 47.07 0.73
N PRO A 30 -49.40 48.05 -0.16
CA PRO A 30 -48.75 48.31 -1.47
C PRO A 30 -48.26 49.79 -1.60
N PHE A 31 -47.65 50.24 -2.72
CA PHE A 31 -47.82 51.60 -3.32
C PHE A 31 -46.95 51.85 -4.60
N THR A 32 -47.63 52.06 -5.75
CA THR A 32 -47.47 53.00 -6.92
C THR A 32 -46.16 53.22 -7.76
N ILE A 33 -46.14 52.70 -9.02
CA ILE A 33 -46.14 53.29 -10.41
C ILE A 33 -45.59 54.75 -10.61
N PRO A 34 -44.76 55.12 -11.65
CA PRO A 34 -45.09 55.05 -13.10
C PRO A 34 -44.02 54.74 -14.16
N THR A 35 -44.54 54.59 -15.39
CA THR A 35 -44.00 54.13 -16.69
C THR A 35 -43.39 55.23 -17.59
N HIS A 36 -42.73 54.78 -18.68
CA HIS A 36 -42.13 55.47 -19.86
C HIS A 36 -40.59 55.62 -19.78
N SER A 37 -39.75 55.34 -20.78
CA SER A 37 -39.90 55.00 -22.20
C SER A 37 -38.58 54.47 -22.81
N LEU A 38 -38.70 53.66 -23.87
CA LEU A 38 -37.87 53.62 -25.10
C LEU A 38 -36.41 53.12 -25.08
N HIS A 39 -36.22 52.08 -25.90
CA HIS A 39 -35.08 51.73 -26.76
C HIS A 39 -33.66 51.67 -26.18
N THR A 40 -33.06 50.48 -26.23
CA THR A 40 -31.97 50.19 -27.19
C THR A 40 -31.68 48.68 -27.27
N GLN A 41 -31.38 48.22 -28.48
CA GLN A 41 -30.92 46.87 -28.78
C GLN A 41 -29.67 46.54 -27.98
N CYS A 42 -29.58 45.32 -27.45
CA CYS A 42 -28.30 44.75 -27.07
C CYS A 42 -28.23 43.29 -27.53
N ASN A 43 -27.17 43.01 -28.29
CA ASN A 43 -26.88 41.77 -28.99
C ASN A 43 -26.87 40.57 -28.05
N LEU A 44 -27.62 39.53 -28.42
CA LEU A 44 -27.52 38.20 -27.82
C LEU A 44 -26.26 37.51 -28.36
N LEU A 45 -25.12 37.69 -27.70
CA LEU A 45 -23.97 36.80 -27.86
C LEU A 45 -24.27 35.53 -27.06
N LEU A 46 -24.74 34.50 -27.77
CA LEU A 46 -24.85 33.13 -27.27
C LEU A 46 -23.43 32.61 -27.00
N ILE A 47 -22.92 32.83 -25.78
CA ILE A 47 -21.75 32.08 -25.31
C ILE A 47 -22.28 30.71 -24.88
N SER A 48 -22.15 29.74 -25.78
CA SER A 48 -22.30 28.32 -25.46
C SER A 48 -21.20 27.91 -24.49
N HIS A 49 -21.42 28.10 -23.19
CA HIS A 49 -20.74 27.28 -22.19
C HIS A 49 -21.29 25.87 -22.33
N LEU A 50 -20.66 25.07 -23.21
CA LEU A 50 -20.61 23.63 -22.98
C LEU A 50 -19.95 23.45 -21.62
N LEU A 51 -20.78 23.32 -20.58
CA LEU A 51 -20.41 22.56 -19.40
C LEU A 51 -20.11 21.16 -19.92
N LEU A 52 -18.84 20.93 -20.27
CA LEU A 52 -18.25 19.60 -20.18
C LEU A 52 -18.51 19.17 -18.74
N PHE A 53 -19.60 18.43 -18.54
CA PHE A 53 -19.70 17.51 -17.42
C PHE A 53 -18.58 16.51 -17.66
N THR A 54 -17.38 16.85 -17.21
CA THR A 54 -16.31 15.89 -16.98
C THR A 54 -16.97 14.86 -16.07
N ILE A 55 -17.24 13.67 -16.61
CA ILE A 55 -17.64 12.53 -15.81
C ILE A 55 -16.53 12.43 -14.76
N LYS A 56 -16.85 12.80 -13.51
CA LYS A 56 -15.92 12.62 -12.41
C LYS A 56 -15.59 11.13 -12.41
N SER A 57 -14.31 10.86 -12.60
CA SER A 57 -13.69 9.56 -12.45
C SER A 57 -14.33 8.77 -11.31
N SER A 58 -14.68 7.50 -11.56
CA SER A 58 -15.24 6.58 -10.55
C SER A 58 -14.18 6.06 -9.57
N LEU A 59 -12.97 6.63 -9.60
CA LEU A 59 -11.90 6.33 -8.68
C LEU A 59 -12.31 6.71 -7.26
N ILE A 60 -11.84 5.91 -6.32
CA ILE A 60 -12.04 6.19 -4.90
C ILE A 60 -11.24 7.44 -4.50
N ASP A 61 -11.82 8.32 -3.68
CA ASP A 61 -11.10 9.47 -3.13
C ASP A 61 -9.93 9.02 -2.24
N PRO A 62 -8.79 9.74 -2.20
CA PRO A 62 -7.71 9.43 -1.27
C PRO A 62 -8.14 9.63 0.19
N ASP A 63 -7.47 8.96 1.13
CA ASP A 63 -7.76 9.07 2.55
C ASP A 63 -7.45 10.48 3.09
N GLY A 64 -8.36 11.07 3.88
CA GLY A 64 -8.11 12.36 4.51
C GLY A 64 -8.09 13.57 3.57
N GLY A 65 -8.54 13.41 2.32
CA GLY A 65 -8.65 14.49 1.34
C GLY A 65 -7.70 14.34 0.14
N PRO A 66 -7.27 15.44 -0.49
CA PRO A 66 -6.33 15.40 -1.60
C PRO A 66 -5.02 14.68 -1.23
N LEU A 67 -4.38 14.06 -2.24
CA LEU A 67 -3.04 13.49 -2.06
C LEU A 67 -2.05 14.58 -1.64
N VAL A 68 -1.40 14.34 -0.52
CA VAL A 68 -0.24 15.11 -0.04
C VAL A 68 0.93 14.83 -0.96
N ASP A 69 1.61 15.89 -1.36
CA ASP A 69 2.79 15.87 -2.21
C ASP A 69 3.88 16.61 -1.46
N LEU A 70 4.93 15.90 -1.08
CA LEU A 70 6.00 16.45 -0.24
C LEU A 70 7.27 16.71 -1.05
N ILE A 71 7.20 16.58 -2.37
CA ILE A 71 8.33 16.89 -3.24
C ILE A 71 8.40 18.41 -3.42
N VAL A 72 9.55 18.99 -3.11
CA VAL A 72 9.82 20.41 -3.26
C VAL A 72 9.66 20.81 -4.74
N PRO A 73 8.90 21.88 -5.03
CA PRO A 73 8.77 22.44 -6.38
C PRO A 73 10.14 22.74 -6.99
N GLU A 74 10.30 22.47 -8.29
CA GLU A 74 11.59 22.55 -8.98
C GLU A 74 12.28 23.92 -8.81
N ASN A 75 11.51 25.01 -8.82
CA ASN A 75 12.00 26.38 -8.64
C ASN A 75 12.52 26.69 -7.23
N GLU A 76 12.22 25.87 -6.22
CA GLU A 76 12.63 26.08 -4.83
C GLU A 76 13.80 25.16 -4.40
N ARG A 77 14.09 24.11 -5.19
CA ARG A 77 15.07 23.07 -4.83
C ARG A 77 16.47 23.60 -4.55
N GLY A 78 16.94 24.57 -5.33
CA GLY A 78 18.26 25.17 -5.13
C GLY A 78 18.40 25.83 -3.76
N LEU A 79 17.38 26.59 -3.35
CA LEU A 79 17.34 27.23 -2.03
C LEU A 79 17.25 26.20 -0.90
N LYS A 80 16.37 25.20 -1.06
CA LYS A 80 16.20 24.13 -0.08
C LYS A 80 17.46 23.26 0.07
N LYS A 81 18.25 23.03 -0.99
CA LYS A 81 19.54 22.33 -0.90
C LYS A 81 20.54 23.09 -0.04
N VAL A 82 20.72 24.39 -0.30
CA VAL A 82 21.63 25.25 0.49
C VAL A 82 21.20 25.32 1.96
N GLU A 83 19.89 25.43 2.21
CA GLU A 83 19.35 25.36 3.57
C GLU A 83 19.66 24.00 4.21
N ALA A 84 19.33 22.91 3.52
CA ALA A 84 19.55 21.56 4.01
C ALA A 84 21.02 21.36 4.38
N GLU A 85 21.98 21.85 3.59
CA GLU A 85 23.43 21.80 3.84
C GLU A 85 23.83 22.35 5.21
N SER A 86 23.19 23.42 5.68
CA SER A 86 23.49 24.05 6.97
C SER A 86 22.94 23.31 8.20
N LEU A 87 21.98 22.41 8.02
CA LEU A 87 21.32 21.69 9.11
C LEU A 87 22.16 20.53 9.66
N PRO A 88 21.98 20.14 10.94
CA PRO A 88 22.46 18.85 11.43
C PRO A 88 21.89 17.71 10.58
N LYS A 89 22.63 16.62 10.47
CA LYS A 89 22.35 15.54 9.50
C LYS A 89 21.90 14.27 10.18
N VAL A 90 20.92 13.62 9.57
CA VAL A 90 20.56 12.23 9.85
C VAL A 90 20.84 11.41 8.60
N LYS A 91 21.52 10.28 8.77
CA LYS A 91 21.81 9.36 7.67
C LYS A 91 20.62 8.42 7.45
N LEU A 92 20.25 8.24 6.20
CA LEU A 92 19.24 7.30 5.75
C LEU A 92 19.89 6.00 5.29
N SER A 93 19.34 4.87 5.72
CA SER A 93 19.59 3.58 5.11
C SER A 93 18.88 3.46 3.75
N LYS A 94 19.11 2.37 3.02
CA LYS A 94 18.38 2.08 1.77
C LYS A 94 16.87 1.95 2.02
N ILE A 95 16.47 1.33 3.14
CA ILE A 95 15.07 1.14 3.50
C ILE A 95 14.43 2.46 3.93
N ASP A 96 15.19 3.36 4.57
CA ASP A 96 14.69 4.69 4.89
C ASP A 96 14.40 5.51 3.63
N ILE A 97 15.21 5.36 2.55
CA ILE A 97 14.93 5.98 1.25
C ILE A 97 13.62 5.47 0.64
N GLU A 98 13.35 4.18 0.75
CA GLU A 98 12.08 3.59 0.32
C GLU A 98 10.90 4.18 1.10
N TRP A 99 11.05 4.42 2.40
CA TRP A 99 10.02 5.11 3.18
C TRP A 99 9.88 6.58 2.82
N VAL A 100 10.97 7.31 2.59
CA VAL A 100 10.92 8.68 2.07
C VAL A 100 10.12 8.72 0.77
N HIS A 101 10.35 7.76 -0.13
CA HIS A 101 9.61 7.61 -1.38
C HIS A 101 8.11 7.34 -1.16
N VAL A 102 7.78 6.41 -0.26
CA VAL A 102 6.38 6.11 0.11
C VAL A 102 5.65 7.36 0.62
N ILE A 103 6.27 8.11 1.52
CA ILE A 103 5.61 9.28 2.14
C ILE A 103 5.51 10.41 1.11
N SER A 104 6.57 10.65 0.32
CA SER A 104 6.65 11.83 -0.56
C SER A 104 5.61 11.85 -1.66
N GLU A 105 5.23 10.68 -2.17
CA GLU A 105 4.22 10.54 -3.22
C GLU A 105 2.79 10.39 -2.70
N GLY A 106 2.60 10.38 -1.37
CA GLY A 106 1.27 10.31 -0.76
C GLY A 106 0.68 8.90 -0.65
N TRP A 107 1.48 7.84 -0.70
CA TRP A 107 1.00 6.48 -0.42
C TRP A 107 0.45 6.37 1.00
N ALA A 108 1.04 7.12 1.94
CA ALA A 108 0.63 7.20 3.35
C ALA A 108 -0.35 8.35 3.65
N ASN A 109 -1.11 8.84 2.67
CA ASN A 109 -2.02 9.97 2.87
C ASN A 109 -2.92 9.81 4.11
N PRO A 110 -3.08 10.86 4.96
CA PRO A 110 -2.60 12.24 4.83
C PRO A 110 -1.31 12.54 5.63
N LEU A 111 -0.49 11.53 5.92
CA LEU A 111 0.76 11.70 6.68
C LEU A 111 1.69 12.70 5.97
N LYS A 112 2.32 13.59 6.75
CA LYS A 112 3.17 14.70 6.22
C LYS A 112 4.67 14.47 6.36
N GLY A 113 5.08 13.34 6.90
CA GLY A 113 6.48 12.99 7.12
C GLY A 113 6.60 11.73 7.96
N PHE A 114 7.75 11.52 8.60
CA PHE A 114 7.89 10.42 9.54
C PHE A 114 7.01 10.69 10.77
N MET A 115 6.36 9.63 11.27
CA MET A 115 5.36 9.76 12.33
C MET A 115 5.92 10.46 13.57
N ARG A 116 5.15 11.41 14.08
CA ARG A 116 5.31 11.93 15.44
C ARG A 116 4.84 10.90 16.46
N GLU A 117 5.11 11.14 17.74
CA GLU A 117 4.84 10.16 18.79
C GLU A 117 3.35 9.81 18.89
N ASP A 118 2.47 10.80 18.72
CA ASP A 118 1.01 10.60 18.75
C ASP A 118 0.51 9.78 17.56
N GLU A 119 1.04 10.01 16.37
CA GLU A 119 0.73 9.22 15.16
C GLU A 119 1.27 7.79 15.28
N TYR A 120 2.49 7.64 15.80
CA TYR A 120 3.11 6.34 16.06
C TYR A 120 2.29 5.51 17.04
N LEU A 121 1.90 6.10 18.18
CA LEU A 121 1.08 5.41 19.18
C LEU A 121 -0.30 5.05 18.61
N GLN A 122 -0.95 5.94 17.85
CA GLN A 122 -2.23 5.63 17.23
C GLN A 122 -2.13 4.49 16.21
N SER A 123 -1.11 4.52 15.34
CA SER A 123 -0.84 3.44 14.39
C SER A 123 -0.61 2.11 15.11
N LEU A 124 0.25 2.10 16.12
CA LEU A 124 0.66 0.90 16.82
C LEU A 124 -0.47 0.27 17.66
N HIS A 125 -1.30 1.09 18.31
CA HIS A 125 -2.36 0.60 19.21
C HIS A 125 -3.70 0.39 18.50
N PHE A 126 -4.00 1.18 17.47
CA PHE A 126 -5.34 1.26 16.89
C PHE A 126 -5.38 0.98 15.39
N ASN A 127 -4.24 0.91 14.71
CA ASN A 127 -4.14 0.74 13.25
C ASN A 127 -4.85 1.84 12.43
N PHE A 128 -5.05 3.02 13.02
CA PHE A 128 -5.63 4.19 12.35
C PHE A 128 -5.02 5.48 12.90
N LEU A 129 -5.19 6.58 12.17
CA LEU A 129 -4.94 7.95 12.64
C LEU A 129 -6.26 8.70 12.74
N GLY A 130 -6.47 9.43 13.84
CA GLY A 130 -7.54 10.40 13.98
C GLY A 130 -7.18 11.72 13.30
N LEU A 131 -8.11 12.26 12.50
CA LEU A 131 -7.94 13.54 11.83
C LEU A 131 -8.61 14.67 12.63
N LYS A 132 -8.23 15.92 12.33
CA LYS A 132 -8.71 17.11 13.05
C LYS A 132 -10.22 17.34 12.93
N ASP A 133 -10.84 16.81 11.88
CA ASP A 133 -12.29 16.87 11.66
C ASP A 133 -13.06 15.76 12.39
N GLY A 134 -12.36 14.91 13.15
CA GLY A 134 -12.92 13.77 13.88
C GLY A 134 -13.09 12.51 13.04
N SER A 135 -12.77 12.55 11.74
CA SER A 135 -12.70 11.35 10.91
C SER A 135 -11.45 10.53 11.22
N ILE A 136 -11.42 9.29 10.73
CA ILE A 136 -10.29 8.38 10.90
C ILE A 136 -9.81 7.87 9.55
N VAL A 137 -8.53 7.54 9.45
CA VAL A 137 -7.94 6.88 8.28
C VAL A 137 -7.15 5.67 8.74
N ASN A 138 -7.21 4.57 7.98
CA ASN A 138 -6.41 3.39 8.29
C ASN A 138 -4.91 3.75 8.27
N MET A 139 -4.11 3.19 9.18
CA MET A 139 -2.65 3.35 9.24
C MET A 139 -2.06 2.28 10.15
N SER A 140 -1.94 1.06 9.64
CA SER A 140 -1.57 -0.11 10.44
C SER A 140 -0.08 -0.32 10.69
N LEU A 141 0.79 0.35 9.93
CA LEU A 141 2.24 0.22 10.07
C LEU A 141 2.89 1.52 10.56
N PRO A 142 3.79 1.44 11.57
CA PRO A 142 4.65 2.56 11.93
C PRO A 142 5.59 2.97 10.79
N ILE A 143 5.43 4.18 10.27
CA ILE A 143 6.33 4.79 9.28
C ILE A 143 7.23 5.81 10.01
N VAL A 144 8.39 5.34 10.47
CA VAL A 144 9.25 6.07 11.42
C VAL A 144 10.70 6.04 10.95
N LEU A 145 11.47 7.06 11.34
CA LEU A 145 12.92 7.13 11.14
C LEU A 145 13.60 6.94 12.51
N ALA A 146 14.54 6.01 12.60
CA ALA A 146 15.28 5.76 13.83
C ALA A 146 16.64 6.46 13.84
N ILE A 147 17.05 6.95 15.00
CA ILE A 147 18.36 7.59 15.23
C ILE A 147 18.99 7.05 16.51
N ASP A 148 20.32 7.05 16.55
CA ASP A 148 21.08 6.62 17.73
C ASP A 148 21.22 7.75 18.77
N ASP A 149 21.83 7.44 19.91
CA ASP A 149 22.06 8.43 20.98
C ASP A 149 22.97 9.58 20.53
N LYS A 150 23.95 9.30 19.67
CA LYS A 150 24.90 10.29 19.16
C LYS A 150 24.23 11.26 18.19
N ASP A 151 23.42 10.76 17.27
CA ASP A 151 22.65 11.58 16.34
C ASP A 151 21.69 12.48 17.11
N LYS A 152 21.00 11.95 18.14
CA LYS A 152 20.15 12.76 19.02
C LYS A 152 20.92 13.89 19.71
N GLU A 153 22.11 13.61 20.23
CA GLU A 153 22.98 14.63 20.85
C GLU A 153 23.42 15.71 19.85
N ILE A 154 23.80 15.30 18.63
CA ILE A 154 24.21 16.21 17.55
C ILE A 154 23.06 17.12 17.11
N ILE A 155 21.85 16.57 16.98
CA ILE A 155 20.66 17.35 16.63
C ILE A 155 20.34 18.37 17.73
N GLY A 156 20.46 17.97 18.99
CA GLY A 156 20.31 18.84 20.14
C GLY A 156 18.94 19.52 20.18
N SER A 157 18.94 20.85 20.05
CA SER A 157 17.72 21.70 20.04
C SER A 157 17.34 22.20 18.65
N SER A 158 18.02 21.72 17.59
CA SER A 158 17.68 22.11 16.23
C SER A 158 16.24 21.72 15.90
N PRO A 159 15.42 22.66 15.39
CA PRO A 159 14.05 22.35 15.00
C PRO A 159 14.02 21.50 13.72
N ASP A 160 15.06 21.56 12.89
CA ASP A 160 15.07 20.94 11.57
C ASP A 160 16.37 20.12 11.38
N VAL A 161 16.29 19.08 10.56
CA VAL A 161 17.45 18.25 10.19
C VAL A 161 17.47 18.00 8.68
N GLY A 162 18.67 17.92 8.10
CA GLY A 162 18.87 17.43 6.75
C GLY A 162 18.97 15.90 6.72
N LEU A 163 18.33 15.26 5.75
CA LEU A 163 18.40 13.81 5.56
C LEU A 163 19.38 13.49 4.42
N ILE A 164 20.39 12.68 4.72
CA ILE A 164 21.44 12.29 3.78
C ILE A 164 21.28 10.83 3.40
N GLY A 165 21.22 10.53 2.11
CA GLY A 165 21.14 9.18 1.58
C GLY A 165 22.42 8.35 1.76
N PRO A 166 22.38 7.03 1.48
CA PRO A 166 23.54 6.15 1.64
C PRO A 166 24.79 6.58 0.86
N ASN A 167 24.62 7.28 -0.26
CA ASN A 167 25.72 7.76 -1.11
C ASN A 167 26.27 9.14 -0.70
N GLY A 168 25.72 9.77 0.34
CA GLY A 168 26.11 11.11 0.80
C GLY A 168 25.28 12.25 0.21
N ASP A 169 24.33 11.97 -0.68
CA ASP A 169 23.46 12.97 -1.29
C ASP A 169 22.43 13.51 -0.28
N LEU A 170 22.15 14.81 -0.33
CA LEU A 170 21.02 15.40 0.42
C LEU A 170 19.71 15.03 -0.26
N VAL A 171 18.84 14.34 0.48
CA VAL A 171 17.58 13.79 -0.04
C VAL A 171 16.38 14.63 0.37
N ALA A 172 16.34 15.08 1.62
CA ALA A 172 15.19 15.75 2.18
C ALA A 172 15.56 16.64 3.38
N ILE A 173 14.61 17.45 3.83
CA ILE A 173 14.63 18.13 5.12
C ILE A 173 13.48 17.58 5.95
N LEU A 174 13.72 17.30 7.23
CA LEU A 174 12.68 16.97 8.20
C LEU A 174 12.53 18.15 9.16
N ARG A 175 11.33 18.75 9.16
CA ARG A 175 11.01 19.99 9.84
C ARG A 175 10.34 19.77 11.18
N SER A 176 10.55 20.72 12.09
CA SER A 176 9.89 20.78 13.39
C SER A 176 9.97 19.43 14.12
N VAL A 177 11.17 18.87 14.21
CA VAL A 177 11.38 17.49 14.62
C VAL A 177 10.92 17.23 16.06
N GLN A 178 10.42 16.02 16.29
CA GLN A 178 10.14 15.48 17.61
C GLN A 178 10.90 14.17 17.78
N ILE A 179 11.80 14.12 18.76
CA ILE A 179 12.57 12.92 19.09
C ILE A 179 11.93 12.23 20.30
N TYR A 180 11.59 10.95 20.17
CA TYR A 180 10.93 10.14 21.20
C TYR A 180 11.48 8.71 21.25
N LYS A 181 11.12 7.94 22.28
CA LYS A 181 11.74 6.63 22.53
C LYS A 181 11.31 5.58 21.51
N HIS A 182 12.27 4.76 21.06
CA HIS A 182 12.03 3.57 20.26
C HIS A 182 11.91 2.33 21.17
N ASN A 183 10.72 2.08 21.73
CA ASN A 183 10.46 0.86 22.49
C ASN A 183 10.37 -0.35 21.55
N LYS A 184 11.53 -0.86 21.09
CA LYS A 184 11.65 -1.85 20.01
C LYS A 184 10.83 -3.11 20.26
N GLU A 185 10.95 -3.72 21.44
CA GLU A 185 10.24 -4.96 21.76
C GLU A 185 8.72 -4.77 21.67
N GLU A 186 8.19 -3.66 22.21
CA GLU A 186 6.78 -3.32 22.11
C GLU A 186 6.34 -3.09 20.65
N ARG A 187 7.13 -2.33 19.88
CA ARG A 187 6.88 -2.10 18.45
C ARG A 187 6.77 -3.41 17.69
N ILE A 188 7.73 -4.30 17.90
CA ILE A 188 7.81 -5.61 17.23
C ILE A 188 6.60 -6.46 17.63
N ALA A 189 6.34 -6.60 18.93
CA ALA A 189 5.25 -7.41 19.47
C ALA A 189 3.88 -6.98 18.91
N ARG A 190 3.61 -5.66 18.87
CA ARG A 190 2.31 -5.13 18.41
C ARG A 190 2.15 -5.17 16.89
N THR A 191 3.23 -5.00 16.15
CA THR A 191 3.17 -4.99 14.67
C THR A 191 3.10 -6.42 14.11
N TRP A 192 3.94 -7.34 14.61
CA TRP A 192 4.04 -8.72 14.10
C TRP A 192 3.25 -9.76 14.90
N GLY A 193 2.81 -9.45 16.13
CA GLY A 193 2.18 -10.43 17.02
C GLY A 193 3.14 -11.45 17.64
N THR A 194 4.45 -11.22 17.52
CA THR A 194 5.53 -12.02 18.12
C THR A 194 6.79 -11.16 18.24
N THR A 195 7.73 -11.56 19.10
CA THR A 195 9.08 -10.99 19.21
C THR A 195 10.16 -12.04 18.89
N ALA A 196 9.78 -13.13 18.19
CA ALA A 196 10.71 -14.17 17.80
C ALA A 196 11.88 -13.62 16.96
N PRO A 197 13.12 -14.09 17.21
CA PRO A 197 14.25 -13.72 16.37
C PRO A 197 14.09 -14.30 14.95
N GLY A 198 14.78 -13.69 13.98
CA GLY A 198 14.78 -14.12 12.58
C GLY A 198 13.60 -13.60 11.75
N LEU A 199 12.83 -12.63 12.26
CA LEU A 199 11.87 -11.87 11.47
C LEU A 199 12.63 -10.94 10.51
N PRO A 200 12.59 -11.13 9.18
CA PRO A 200 13.54 -10.50 8.26
C PRO A 200 13.58 -8.97 8.34
N TYR A 201 12.42 -8.32 8.36
CA TYR A 201 12.35 -6.86 8.47
C TYR A 201 12.82 -6.36 9.84
N VAL A 202 12.52 -7.10 10.91
CA VAL A 202 12.96 -6.74 12.27
C VAL A 202 14.48 -6.81 12.35
N GLU A 203 15.09 -7.89 11.85
CA GLU A 203 16.54 -8.06 11.88
C GLU A 203 17.28 -7.04 11.01
N GLU A 204 16.71 -6.67 9.86
CA GLU A 204 17.33 -5.70 8.97
C GLU A 204 17.16 -4.26 9.46
N VAL A 205 16.00 -3.91 10.03
CA VAL A 205 15.61 -2.51 10.26
C VAL A 205 15.53 -2.14 11.74
N ILE A 206 15.00 -3.01 12.60
CA ILE A 206 14.64 -2.63 13.99
C ILE A 206 15.72 -3.05 14.97
N THR A 207 16.22 -4.28 14.88
CA THR A 207 17.29 -4.82 15.71
C THR A 207 18.52 -3.89 15.69
N PRO A 208 19.09 -3.53 14.53
CA PRO A 208 20.31 -2.69 14.46
C PRO A 208 20.05 -1.19 14.63
N ALA A 209 18.80 -0.73 14.59
CA ALA A 209 18.46 0.70 14.67
C ALA A 209 18.85 1.34 16.01
N GLY A 210 18.84 2.67 16.08
CA GLY A 210 18.97 3.40 17.34
C GLY A 210 17.76 3.29 18.28
N ASN A 211 17.94 3.81 19.49
CA ASN A 211 16.94 3.78 20.57
C ASN A 211 15.94 4.94 20.54
N TRP A 212 16.03 5.81 19.54
CA TRP A 212 15.14 6.95 19.37
C TRP A 212 14.49 6.91 17.99
N LEU A 213 13.29 7.47 17.92
CA LEU A 213 12.58 7.77 16.69
C LEU A 213 12.52 9.29 16.53
N ILE A 214 12.56 9.76 15.28
CA ILE A 214 12.43 11.17 14.92
C ILE A 214 11.28 11.35 13.94
N GLY A 215 10.26 12.09 14.37
CA GLY A 215 9.10 12.46 13.56
C GLY A 215 9.14 13.93 13.18
N GLY A 216 8.46 14.30 12.10
CA GLY A 216 8.46 15.69 11.61
C GLY A 216 7.76 15.85 10.27
N ASP A 217 7.70 17.09 9.78
CA ASP A 217 7.13 17.39 8.46
C ASP A 217 8.23 17.27 7.39
N LEU A 218 8.04 16.42 6.40
CA LEU A 218 9.06 16.05 5.42
C LEU A 218 8.96 16.95 4.17
N GLU A 219 10.10 17.46 3.72
CA GLU A 219 10.27 18.15 2.45
C GLU A 219 11.32 17.39 1.62
N VAL A 220 10.89 16.67 0.58
CA VAL A 220 11.80 15.87 -0.25
C VAL A 220 12.32 16.71 -1.40
N LEU A 221 13.64 16.82 -1.51
CA LEU A 221 14.27 17.76 -2.43
C LEU A 221 14.02 17.40 -3.89
N GLU A 222 14.05 16.11 -4.22
CA GLU A 222 13.85 15.59 -5.58
C GLU A 222 13.03 14.30 -5.57
N PRO A 223 12.27 13.98 -6.65
CA PRO A 223 11.62 12.69 -6.79
C PRO A 223 12.64 11.55 -6.65
N ILE A 224 12.30 10.52 -5.88
CA ILE A 224 13.20 9.40 -5.63
C ILE A 224 13.33 8.56 -6.90
N LYS A 225 14.57 8.28 -7.29
CA LYS A 225 14.92 7.40 -8.42
C LYS A 225 15.95 6.39 -7.97
N TYR A 226 15.84 5.16 -8.46
CA TYR A 226 16.75 4.07 -8.12
C TYR A 226 17.77 3.83 -9.24
N ASN A 227 17.50 4.29 -10.45
CA ASN A 227 18.36 4.16 -11.63
C ASN A 227 18.75 2.69 -11.92
N ASP A 228 17.84 1.77 -11.64
CA ASP A 228 17.99 0.31 -11.80
C ASP A 228 17.31 -0.22 -13.07
N GLY A 229 16.91 0.68 -13.97
CA GLY A 229 16.17 0.36 -15.18
C GLY A 229 14.66 0.17 -14.98
N LEU A 230 14.13 0.24 -13.75
CA LEU A 230 12.72 -0.01 -13.44
C LEU A 230 11.93 1.24 -13.01
N ASP A 231 12.57 2.42 -12.98
CA ASP A 231 11.91 3.66 -12.53
C ASP A 231 10.67 4.03 -13.35
N HIS A 232 10.60 3.63 -14.63
CA HIS A 232 9.43 3.85 -15.47
C HIS A 232 8.19 3.04 -15.05
N TYR A 233 8.34 2.02 -14.20
CA TYR A 233 7.23 1.31 -13.57
C TYR A 233 6.86 1.89 -12.20
N ARG A 234 7.67 2.77 -11.60
CA ARG A 234 7.42 3.38 -10.29
C ARG A 234 6.51 4.60 -10.46
N LEU A 235 5.24 4.32 -10.76
CA LEU A 235 4.21 5.33 -10.93
C LEU A 235 3.65 5.75 -9.56
N SER A 236 3.72 7.04 -9.27
CA SER A 236 3.12 7.62 -8.06
C SER A 236 1.60 7.42 -8.02
N PRO A 237 0.94 7.54 -6.85
CA PRO A 237 -0.52 7.54 -6.76
C PRO A 237 -1.18 8.57 -7.68
N ARG A 238 -0.54 9.73 -7.85
CA ARG A 238 -1.02 10.79 -8.76
C ARG A 238 -0.95 10.35 -10.22
N GLU A 239 0.14 9.72 -10.64
CA GLU A 239 0.31 9.22 -12.02
C GLU A 239 -0.61 8.04 -12.32
N LEU A 240 -0.78 7.13 -11.37
CA LEU A 240 -1.72 6.02 -11.49
C LEU A 240 -3.16 6.52 -11.69
N ARG A 241 -3.61 7.49 -10.88
CA ARG A 241 -4.94 8.12 -11.05
C ARG A 241 -5.10 8.75 -12.43
N LYS A 242 -4.09 9.49 -12.91
CA LYS A 242 -4.10 10.06 -14.27
C LYS A 242 -4.17 9.00 -15.35
N GLU A 243 -3.46 7.89 -15.19
CA GLU A 243 -3.49 6.78 -16.17
C GLU A 243 -4.85 6.06 -16.15
N PHE A 244 -5.47 5.86 -15.00
CA PHE A 244 -6.84 5.31 -14.92
C PHE A 244 -7.86 6.24 -15.59
N ASP A 245 -7.77 7.55 -15.37
CA ASP A 245 -8.63 8.55 -16.00
C ASP A 245 -8.44 8.56 -17.53
N LYS A 246 -7.19 8.54 -17.99
CA LYS A 246 -6.84 8.46 -19.40
C LYS A 246 -7.40 7.20 -20.07
N ARG A 247 -7.40 6.07 -19.36
CA ARG A 247 -8.03 4.82 -19.82
C ARG A 247 -9.54 4.79 -19.65
N GLN A 248 -10.15 5.83 -19.09
CA GLN A 248 -11.59 5.89 -18.79
C GLN A 248 -12.03 4.66 -17.96
N ALA A 249 -11.22 4.30 -16.97
CA ALA A 249 -11.53 3.20 -16.06
C ALA A 249 -12.81 3.54 -15.27
N ASP A 250 -13.79 2.64 -15.27
CA ASP A 250 -15.00 2.78 -14.46
C ASP A 250 -14.96 1.93 -13.18
N ALA A 251 -13.98 1.01 -13.08
CA ALA A 251 -13.54 0.36 -11.87
C ALA A 251 -12.05 0.05 -11.93
N VAL A 252 -11.37 0.07 -10.78
CA VAL A 252 -9.96 -0.32 -10.65
C VAL A 252 -9.84 -1.34 -9.55
N PHE A 253 -9.32 -2.52 -9.90
CA PHE A 253 -9.10 -3.60 -8.95
C PHE A 253 -7.60 -3.88 -8.80
N ALA A 254 -7.10 -3.79 -7.57
CA ALA A 254 -5.70 -3.96 -7.27
C ALA A 254 -5.36 -5.41 -6.89
N PHE A 255 -4.23 -5.88 -7.40
CA PHE A 255 -3.60 -7.14 -6.99
C PHE A 255 -2.19 -6.85 -6.46
N GLN A 256 -2.05 -6.85 -5.13
CA GLN A 256 -0.77 -6.80 -4.44
C GLN A 256 -0.04 -8.15 -4.57
N LEU A 257 1.25 -8.10 -4.85
CA LEU A 257 2.10 -9.29 -4.88
C LEU A 257 3.56 -8.97 -4.58
N ARG A 258 4.27 -9.96 -4.04
CA ARG A 258 5.74 -9.97 -3.90
C ARG A 258 6.39 -11.17 -4.59
N ASN A 259 5.58 -12.07 -5.15
CA ASN A 259 6.01 -13.35 -5.71
C ASN A 259 5.76 -13.37 -7.23
N PRO A 260 6.42 -14.27 -7.98
CA PRO A 260 6.05 -14.55 -9.37
C PRO A 260 4.56 -14.86 -9.55
N VAL A 261 3.98 -14.45 -10.68
CA VAL A 261 2.58 -14.71 -11.01
C VAL A 261 2.45 -16.10 -11.62
N HIS A 262 1.77 -17.01 -10.90
CA HIS A 262 1.30 -18.28 -11.44
C HIS A 262 -0.19 -18.19 -11.80
N ASN A 263 -0.74 -19.19 -12.49
CA ASN A 263 -2.11 -19.16 -13.01
C ASN A 263 -3.19 -19.17 -11.92
N GLY A 264 -2.82 -19.43 -10.66
CA GLY A 264 -3.71 -19.27 -9.51
C GLY A 264 -3.97 -17.80 -9.21
N HIS A 265 -2.93 -16.97 -9.20
CA HIS A 265 -3.08 -15.51 -9.13
C HIS A 265 -3.86 -14.99 -10.34
N ALA A 266 -3.54 -15.46 -11.55
CA ALA A 266 -4.27 -15.08 -12.76
C ALA A 266 -5.75 -15.46 -12.70
N LEU A 267 -6.10 -16.62 -12.12
CA LEU A 267 -7.49 -17.01 -11.90
C LEU A 267 -8.23 -15.98 -11.04
N LEU A 268 -7.62 -15.52 -9.94
CA LEU A 268 -8.21 -14.51 -9.06
C LEU A 268 -8.43 -13.18 -9.81
N MET A 269 -7.43 -12.73 -10.56
CA MET A 269 -7.49 -11.48 -11.32
C MET A 269 -8.54 -11.54 -12.45
N ASN A 270 -8.53 -12.62 -13.23
CA ASN A 270 -9.47 -12.83 -14.34
C ASN A 270 -10.90 -13.05 -13.85
N ASP A 271 -11.11 -13.78 -12.75
CA ASP A 271 -12.42 -13.96 -12.15
C ASP A 271 -12.96 -12.64 -11.56
N THR A 272 -12.09 -11.82 -10.96
CA THR A 272 -12.45 -10.47 -10.50
C THR A 272 -12.97 -9.62 -11.66
N ARG A 273 -12.22 -9.55 -12.78
CA ARG A 273 -12.66 -8.83 -13.97
C ARG A 273 -14.04 -9.31 -14.44
N LYS A 274 -14.24 -10.62 -14.53
CA LYS A 274 -15.52 -11.23 -14.93
C LYS A 274 -16.67 -10.85 -13.98
N ARG A 275 -16.43 -10.82 -12.67
CA ARG A 275 -17.42 -10.39 -11.67
C ARG A 275 -17.78 -8.91 -11.85
N LEU A 276 -16.79 -8.04 -12.03
CA LEU A 276 -17.02 -6.61 -12.24
C LEU A 276 -17.83 -6.35 -13.53
N LEU A 277 -17.50 -7.03 -14.63
CA LEU A 277 -18.30 -6.95 -15.86
C LEU A 277 -19.75 -7.40 -15.65
N LYS A 278 -19.98 -8.47 -14.86
CA LYS A 278 -21.34 -8.94 -14.48
C LYS A 278 -22.08 -7.96 -13.57
N MET A 279 -21.37 -7.21 -12.74
CA MET A 279 -21.93 -6.14 -11.89
C MET A 279 -22.32 -4.90 -12.69
N GLY A 280 -21.91 -4.80 -13.96
CA GLY A 280 -22.33 -3.74 -14.87
C GLY A 280 -21.23 -2.77 -15.28
N TYR A 281 -20.05 -2.84 -14.65
CA TYR A 281 -18.87 -2.09 -15.08
C TYR A 281 -18.51 -2.46 -16.53
N LYS A 282 -18.10 -1.47 -17.32
CA LYS A 282 -17.80 -1.57 -18.74
C LYS A 282 -16.31 -1.64 -19.01
N ASN A 283 -15.51 -0.99 -18.19
CA ASN A 283 -14.07 -0.90 -18.35
C ASN A 283 -13.33 -1.03 -17.02
N PRO A 284 -13.45 -2.19 -16.33
CA PRO A 284 -12.64 -2.46 -15.15
C PRO A 284 -11.17 -2.55 -15.56
N ILE A 285 -10.24 -1.96 -14.81
CA ILE A 285 -8.80 -2.02 -15.08
C ILE A 285 -8.08 -2.72 -13.93
N LEU A 286 -7.24 -3.70 -14.25
CA LEU A 286 -6.37 -4.36 -13.29
C LEU A 286 -5.17 -3.46 -12.99
N LEU A 287 -4.91 -3.21 -11.72
CA LEU A 287 -3.62 -2.73 -11.25
C LEU A 287 -2.82 -3.92 -10.72
N LEU A 288 -1.95 -4.48 -11.56
CA LEU A 288 -0.99 -5.51 -11.17
C LEU A 288 0.20 -4.81 -10.50
N HIS A 289 0.32 -4.97 -9.18
CA HIS A 289 1.08 -4.02 -8.38
C HIS A 289 2.17 -4.70 -7.54
N PRO A 290 3.25 -5.22 -8.17
CA PRO A 290 4.36 -5.82 -7.46
C PRO A 290 4.99 -4.85 -6.46
N LEU A 291 5.26 -5.32 -5.25
CA LEU A 291 6.07 -4.60 -4.27
C LEU A 291 7.54 -4.60 -4.71
N GLY A 292 8.18 -3.43 -4.61
CA GLY A 292 9.56 -3.22 -5.06
C GLY A 292 10.50 -2.55 -4.06
N GLY A 293 10.08 -2.31 -2.82
CA GLY A 293 11.02 -2.05 -1.72
C GLY A 293 11.67 -3.35 -1.22
N PHE A 294 12.25 -3.28 -0.03
CA PHE A 294 12.90 -4.40 0.65
C PHE A 294 12.03 -5.66 0.69
N VAL A 295 12.66 -6.79 0.36
CA VAL A 295 12.13 -8.15 0.52
C VAL A 295 13.22 -9.02 1.15
N LYS A 296 12.82 -10.10 1.84
CA LYS A 296 13.75 -11.06 2.45
C LYS A 296 14.56 -11.81 1.39
N ALA A 297 15.76 -12.26 1.75
CA ALA A 297 16.77 -12.77 0.81
C ALA A 297 16.34 -13.99 -0.04
N ASP A 298 15.41 -14.83 0.42
CA ASP A 298 14.94 -16.01 -0.36
C ASP A 298 13.72 -15.73 -1.26
N ASP A 299 13.22 -14.50 -1.29
CA ASP A 299 12.23 -14.05 -2.27
C ASP A 299 12.90 -13.76 -3.63
N VAL A 300 12.15 -13.89 -4.72
CA VAL A 300 12.67 -13.61 -6.07
C VAL A 300 12.92 -12.09 -6.22
N PRO A 301 14.11 -11.66 -6.68
CA PRO A 301 14.44 -10.26 -6.93
C PRO A 301 13.42 -9.53 -7.82
N LEU A 302 13.33 -8.21 -7.65
CA LEU A 302 12.32 -7.39 -8.31
C LEU A 302 12.43 -7.42 -9.84
N ASP A 303 13.63 -7.24 -10.39
CA ASP A 303 13.92 -7.29 -11.82
C ASP A 303 13.48 -8.62 -12.45
N VAL A 304 13.82 -9.74 -11.84
CA VAL A 304 13.39 -11.08 -12.27
C VAL A 304 11.87 -11.23 -12.20
N ARG A 305 11.23 -10.71 -11.15
CA ARG A 305 9.75 -10.71 -11.06
C ARG A 305 9.12 -9.87 -12.16
N MET A 306 9.66 -8.68 -12.44
CA MET A 306 9.15 -7.80 -13.50
C MET A 306 9.27 -8.44 -14.88
N GLU A 307 10.40 -9.09 -15.17
CA GLU A 307 10.57 -9.88 -16.41
C GLU A 307 9.55 -11.02 -16.48
N GLN A 308 9.38 -11.77 -15.37
CA GLN A 308 8.40 -12.85 -15.29
C GLN A 308 6.97 -12.34 -15.52
N HIS A 309 6.61 -11.18 -14.97
CA HIS A 309 5.30 -10.56 -15.15
C HIS A 309 5.10 -10.08 -16.61
N SER A 310 6.15 -9.56 -17.26
CA SER A 310 6.10 -9.24 -18.70
C SER A 310 5.72 -10.47 -19.52
N LYS A 311 6.32 -11.64 -19.24
CA LYS A 311 5.97 -12.89 -19.93
C LYS A 311 4.55 -13.38 -19.66
N VAL A 312 4.00 -13.11 -18.47
CA VAL A 312 2.59 -13.43 -18.18
C VAL A 312 1.63 -12.61 -19.04
N LEU A 313 1.97 -11.35 -19.33
CA LEU A 313 1.20 -10.47 -20.21
C LEU A 313 1.40 -10.83 -21.69
N GLU A 314 2.65 -11.07 -22.12
CA GLU A 314 2.98 -11.51 -23.48
C GLU A 314 2.27 -12.82 -23.85
N ASP A 315 2.20 -13.78 -22.92
CA ASP A 315 1.51 -15.06 -23.12
C ASP A 315 -0.03 -14.94 -23.06
N GLY A 316 -0.58 -13.74 -22.82
CA GLY A 316 -2.02 -13.48 -22.78
C GLY A 316 -2.76 -14.10 -21.58
N VAL A 317 -2.03 -14.52 -20.54
CA VAL A 317 -2.64 -15.02 -19.29
C VAL A 317 -3.37 -13.89 -18.55
N LEU A 318 -2.80 -12.69 -18.61
CA LEU A 318 -3.45 -11.44 -18.27
C LEU A 318 -3.53 -10.59 -19.54
N ASP A 319 -4.63 -9.87 -19.71
CA ASP A 319 -4.84 -9.00 -20.85
C ASP A 319 -4.05 -7.69 -20.72
N HIS A 320 -3.22 -7.38 -21.71
CA HIS A 320 -2.34 -6.21 -21.71
C HIS A 320 -3.11 -4.88 -21.74
N GLU A 321 -4.19 -4.81 -22.54
CA GLU A 321 -4.95 -3.56 -22.73
C GLU A 321 -5.67 -3.12 -21.44
N THR A 322 -6.08 -4.09 -20.64
CA THR A 322 -6.85 -3.83 -19.42
C THR A 322 -6.08 -4.07 -18.13
N THR A 323 -4.75 -4.08 -18.24
CA THR A 323 -3.81 -4.17 -17.12
C THR A 323 -2.84 -2.99 -17.13
N ILE A 324 -2.62 -2.42 -15.94
CA ILE A 324 -1.51 -1.52 -15.64
C ILE A 324 -0.57 -2.26 -14.71
N VAL A 325 0.71 -2.34 -15.09
CA VAL A 325 1.78 -2.84 -14.24
C VAL A 325 2.51 -1.65 -13.65
N ALA A 326 2.61 -1.59 -12.32
CA ALA A 326 3.36 -0.56 -11.62
C ALA A 326 4.03 -1.15 -10.38
N ILE A 327 5.12 -0.54 -9.93
CA ILE A 327 5.88 -0.98 -8.77
C ILE A 327 5.45 -0.15 -7.55
N PHE A 328 5.02 -0.84 -6.50
CA PHE A 328 4.71 -0.22 -5.21
C PHE A 328 6.01 -0.09 -4.39
N PRO A 329 6.44 1.13 -4.00
CA PRO A 329 7.79 1.35 -3.48
C PRO A 329 7.99 0.93 -2.01
N SER A 330 6.95 0.48 -1.31
CA SER A 330 7.05 0.15 0.11
C SER A 330 7.98 -1.03 0.40
N PRO A 331 8.73 -0.98 1.51
CA PRO A 331 9.34 -2.16 2.12
C PRO A 331 8.29 -3.21 2.53
N MET A 332 8.62 -4.50 2.44
CA MET A 332 7.80 -5.61 2.90
C MET A 332 8.13 -5.98 4.37
N HIS A 333 7.12 -6.00 5.24
CA HIS A 333 7.29 -6.29 6.67
C HIS A 333 7.15 -7.76 7.00
N TYR A 334 6.39 -8.49 6.19
CA TYR A 334 5.90 -9.83 6.47
C TYR A 334 5.05 -9.86 7.77
N ALA A 335 4.23 -8.83 7.97
CA ALA A 335 3.41 -8.63 9.18
C ALA A 335 1.93 -9.02 8.99
N GLY A 336 1.62 -9.84 7.98
CA GLY A 336 0.34 -10.54 7.85
C GLY A 336 -0.90 -9.61 7.91
N PRO A 337 -1.87 -9.89 8.81
CA PRO A 337 -3.09 -9.09 8.94
C PRO A 337 -2.87 -7.60 9.28
N THR A 338 -1.77 -7.25 9.93
CA THR A 338 -1.40 -5.84 10.18
C THR A 338 -0.99 -5.18 8.85
N GLU A 339 -0.10 -5.81 8.10
CA GLU A 339 0.46 -5.24 6.87
C GLU A 339 -0.52 -5.27 5.68
N VAL A 340 -1.42 -6.24 5.59
CA VAL A 340 -2.41 -6.26 4.48
C VAL A 340 -3.33 -5.05 4.48
N GLN A 341 -3.59 -4.45 5.66
CA GLN A 341 -4.30 -3.18 5.77
C GLN A 341 -3.52 -2.04 5.11
N TRP A 342 -2.22 -1.94 5.37
CA TRP A 342 -1.33 -0.99 4.70
C TRP A 342 -1.32 -1.18 3.18
N HIS A 343 -1.20 -2.42 2.70
CA HIS A 343 -1.22 -2.72 1.27
C HIS A 343 -2.53 -2.30 0.60
N ALA A 344 -3.66 -2.41 1.30
CA ALA A 344 -4.97 -1.97 0.82
C ALA A 344 -5.13 -0.45 0.85
N LYS A 345 -4.79 0.19 1.98
CA LYS A 345 -4.81 1.66 2.16
C LYS A 345 -3.99 2.38 1.10
N ALA A 346 -2.76 1.92 0.83
CA ALA A 346 -1.92 2.49 -0.21
C ALA A 346 -2.59 2.46 -1.60
N ARG A 347 -3.42 1.44 -1.86
CA ARG A 347 -4.14 1.27 -3.14
C ARG A 347 -5.41 2.10 -3.20
N ILE A 348 -6.05 2.39 -2.07
CA ILE A 348 -7.07 3.45 -1.97
C ILE A 348 -6.45 4.78 -2.42
N ASN A 349 -5.29 5.14 -1.88
CA ASN A 349 -4.62 6.39 -2.23
C ASN A 349 -4.22 6.43 -3.72
N ALA A 350 -3.89 5.29 -4.32
CA ALA A 350 -3.67 5.17 -5.77
C ALA A 350 -4.95 5.19 -6.64
N GLY A 351 -6.15 5.09 -6.05
CA GLY A 351 -7.43 5.16 -6.77
C GLY A 351 -8.14 3.82 -6.99
N ALA A 352 -7.64 2.71 -6.45
CA ALA A 352 -8.32 1.42 -6.55
C ALA A 352 -9.57 1.36 -5.66
N ASN A 353 -10.73 1.05 -6.24
CA ASN A 353 -12.00 0.90 -5.52
C ASN A 353 -12.32 -0.57 -5.18
N PHE A 354 -11.58 -1.54 -5.74
CA PHE A 354 -11.61 -2.95 -5.37
C PHE A 354 -10.22 -3.47 -4.99
N TYR A 355 -10.16 -4.36 -4.01
CA TYR A 355 -8.91 -4.96 -3.56
C TYR A 355 -9.03 -6.47 -3.45
N ILE A 356 -8.21 -7.19 -4.22
CA ILE A 356 -8.17 -8.65 -4.20
C ILE A 356 -7.34 -9.11 -3.00
N VAL A 357 -7.89 -10.00 -2.19
CA VAL A 357 -7.17 -10.60 -1.07
C VAL A 357 -7.37 -12.13 -1.04
N GLY A 358 -6.26 -12.85 -0.96
CA GLY A 358 -6.20 -14.30 -0.93
C GLY A 358 -6.00 -14.87 0.47
N ARG A 359 -5.41 -16.07 0.52
CA ARG A 359 -4.96 -16.75 1.75
C ARG A 359 -3.65 -16.15 2.23
N ASP A 360 -3.51 -15.99 3.55
CA ASP A 360 -2.27 -15.60 4.23
C ASP A 360 -1.56 -14.39 3.60
N PRO A 361 -2.30 -13.28 3.33
CA PRO A 361 -1.71 -12.11 2.70
C PRO A 361 -0.65 -11.51 3.62
N ALA A 362 0.48 -11.11 3.03
CA ALA A 362 1.65 -10.61 3.76
C ALA A 362 2.22 -11.57 4.83
N GLY A 363 1.84 -12.85 4.82
CA GLY A 363 2.37 -13.85 5.73
C GLY A 363 3.71 -14.45 5.29
N MET A 364 4.33 -15.15 6.24
CA MET A 364 5.48 -16.02 6.09
C MET A 364 5.41 -17.15 7.13
N SER A 365 6.25 -18.17 6.98
CA SER A 365 6.43 -19.19 8.03
C SER A 365 7.10 -18.59 9.26
N HIS A 366 6.78 -19.11 10.44
CA HIS A 366 7.44 -18.69 11.69
C HIS A 366 8.94 -19.03 11.62
N PRO A 367 9.86 -18.10 11.96
CA PRO A 367 11.30 -18.34 11.80
C PRO A 367 11.83 -19.53 12.62
N THR A 368 11.25 -19.78 13.78
CA THR A 368 11.72 -20.80 14.74
C THR A 368 10.77 -22.00 14.91
N GLU A 369 9.55 -21.93 14.37
CA GLU A 369 8.51 -22.95 14.58
C GLU A 369 8.00 -23.49 13.25
N LYS A 370 7.62 -24.77 13.20
CA LYS A 370 7.11 -25.42 11.98
C LYS A 370 5.63 -25.11 11.72
N ARG A 371 5.29 -23.83 11.61
CA ARG A 371 3.93 -23.34 11.29
C ARG A 371 3.98 -22.00 10.56
N ASP A 372 2.84 -21.59 10.02
CA ASP A 372 2.64 -20.22 9.53
C ASP A 372 2.69 -19.22 10.71
N LEU A 373 3.19 -18.01 10.45
CA LEU A 373 3.24 -16.95 11.46
C LEU A 373 1.84 -16.46 11.85
N TYR A 374 0.92 -16.46 10.88
CA TYR A 374 -0.46 -16.01 11.02
C TYR A 374 -1.45 -17.10 10.62
N ASP A 375 -2.66 -17.02 11.16
CA ASP A 375 -3.77 -17.78 10.62
C ASP A 375 -4.09 -17.30 9.18
N PRO A 376 -4.22 -18.23 8.22
CA PRO A 376 -4.33 -17.90 6.80
C PRO A 376 -5.61 -17.15 6.40
N ASP A 377 -6.64 -17.13 7.25
CA ASP A 377 -7.88 -16.40 7.01
C ASP A 377 -7.93 -15.05 7.71
N HIS A 378 -7.03 -14.78 8.67
CA HIS A 378 -7.06 -13.54 9.46
C HIS A 378 -6.86 -12.30 8.60
N GLY A 379 -6.02 -12.34 7.57
CA GLY A 379 -5.83 -11.19 6.68
C GLY A 379 -7.14 -10.72 6.02
N LYS A 380 -7.95 -11.65 5.51
CA LYS A 380 -9.26 -11.34 4.92
C LYS A 380 -10.26 -10.81 5.95
N LYS A 381 -10.33 -11.47 7.11
CA LYS A 381 -11.25 -11.11 8.20
C LYS A 381 -10.95 -9.71 8.72
N VAL A 382 -9.68 -9.46 9.08
CA VAL A 382 -9.22 -8.15 9.58
C VAL A 382 -9.48 -7.07 8.55
N LEU A 383 -9.13 -7.29 7.28
CA LEU A 383 -9.34 -6.29 6.23
C LEU A 383 -10.81 -5.90 6.05
N SER A 384 -11.75 -6.84 6.24
CA SER A 384 -13.20 -6.57 6.13
C SER A 384 -13.80 -5.78 7.28
N MET A 385 -13.09 -5.66 8.41
CA MET A 385 -13.53 -4.94 9.61
C MET A 385 -12.57 -3.82 10.02
N ALA A 386 -11.57 -3.55 9.18
CA ALA A 386 -10.51 -2.60 9.48
C ALA A 386 -11.04 -1.16 9.40
N PRO A 387 -10.82 -0.35 10.45
CA PRO A 387 -11.26 1.04 10.49
C PRO A 387 -10.61 1.86 9.38
N GLY A 388 -11.39 2.69 8.71
CA GLY A 388 -10.95 3.56 7.60
C GLY A 388 -10.87 2.87 6.23
N LEU A 389 -11.19 1.57 6.13
CA LEU A 389 -11.23 0.82 4.86
C LEU A 389 -12.65 0.44 4.41
N GLU A 390 -13.69 0.93 5.09
CA GLU A 390 -15.10 0.54 4.90
C GLU A 390 -15.63 0.84 3.47
N ARG A 391 -15.00 1.80 2.81
CA ARG A 391 -15.30 2.29 1.47
C ARG A 391 -14.56 1.54 0.35
N LEU A 392 -13.60 0.68 0.70
CA LEU A 392 -12.89 -0.18 -0.25
C LEU A 392 -13.61 -1.51 -0.40
N ASN A 393 -13.92 -1.91 -1.63
CA ASN A 393 -14.59 -3.18 -1.88
C ASN A 393 -13.58 -4.33 -1.80
N ILE A 394 -13.56 -5.02 -0.67
CA ILE A 394 -12.71 -6.20 -0.47
C ILE A 394 -13.29 -7.39 -1.22
N LEU A 395 -12.49 -8.01 -2.09
CA LEU A 395 -12.86 -9.20 -2.85
C LEU A 395 -12.10 -10.41 -2.30
N PRO A 396 -12.66 -11.11 -1.30
CA PRO A 396 -12.01 -12.28 -0.72
C PRO A 396 -12.13 -13.47 -1.68
N PHE A 397 -11.00 -14.16 -1.86
CA PHE A 397 -10.96 -15.40 -2.62
C PHE A 397 -10.68 -16.61 -1.74
N ARG A 398 -11.26 -17.75 -2.16
CA ARG A 398 -10.85 -19.07 -1.67
C ARG A 398 -9.49 -19.41 -2.28
N VAL A 399 -8.81 -20.39 -1.67
CA VAL A 399 -7.51 -20.86 -2.16
C VAL A 399 -7.66 -21.41 -3.58
N ALA A 400 -6.75 -21.03 -4.48
CA ALA A 400 -6.62 -21.63 -5.80
C ALA A 400 -5.52 -22.70 -5.77
N ALA A 401 -5.79 -23.87 -6.35
CA ALA A 401 -4.87 -25.00 -6.44
C ALA A 401 -4.94 -25.63 -7.83
N TYR A 402 -3.95 -26.45 -8.17
CA TYR A 402 -3.91 -27.11 -9.47
C TYR A 402 -4.85 -28.31 -9.47
N ASP A 403 -5.92 -28.26 -10.26
CA ASP A 403 -6.85 -29.37 -10.45
C ASP A 403 -6.25 -30.37 -11.44
N THR A 404 -5.93 -31.57 -10.94
CA THR A 404 -5.23 -32.62 -11.70
C THR A 404 -6.12 -33.27 -12.76
N LEU A 405 -7.43 -33.26 -12.58
CA LEU A 405 -8.39 -33.78 -13.55
C LEU A 405 -8.63 -32.76 -14.67
N ALA A 406 -8.84 -31.50 -14.31
CA ALA A 406 -9.08 -30.42 -15.26
C ALA A 406 -7.79 -29.88 -15.90
N LYS A 407 -6.62 -30.27 -15.38
CA LYS A 407 -5.27 -29.85 -15.80
C LYS A 407 -5.11 -28.33 -15.88
N LYS A 408 -5.60 -27.63 -14.85
CA LYS A 408 -5.52 -26.17 -14.74
C LYS A 408 -5.70 -25.70 -13.30
N MET A 409 -5.38 -24.43 -13.05
CA MET A 409 -5.69 -23.80 -11.76
C MET A 409 -7.21 -23.61 -11.59
N ALA A 410 -7.73 -23.99 -10.44
CA ALA A 410 -9.13 -23.83 -10.06
C ALA A 410 -9.27 -23.47 -8.57
N PHE A 411 -10.44 -22.98 -8.15
CA PHE A 411 -10.72 -22.78 -6.73
C PHE A 411 -10.84 -24.14 -6.03
N PHE A 412 -10.18 -24.28 -4.88
CA PHE A 412 -10.17 -25.50 -4.10
C PHE A 412 -11.56 -25.89 -3.60
N GLU A 413 -11.89 -27.17 -3.71
CA GLU A 413 -13.15 -27.76 -3.27
C GLU A 413 -12.88 -28.89 -2.26
N PRO A 414 -13.21 -28.71 -0.97
CA PRO A 414 -12.91 -29.69 0.08
C PRO A 414 -13.52 -31.09 -0.17
N SER A 415 -14.68 -31.16 -0.83
CA SER A 415 -15.37 -32.42 -1.16
C SER A 415 -14.60 -33.32 -2.13
N ARG A 416 -13.61 -32.77 -2.85
CA ARG A 416 -12.76 -33.49 -3.80
C ARG A 416 -11.29 -33.11 -3.64
N ALA A 417 -10.87 -32.93 -2.39
CA ALA A 417 -9.53 -32.42 -2.05
C ALA A 417 -8.38 -33.22 -2.69
N GLN A 418 -8.56 -34.53 -2.90
CA GLN A 418 -7.60 -35.42 -3.54
C GLN A 418 -7.29 -35.07 -5.01
N ASP A 419 -8.17 -34.34 -5.69
CA ASP A 419 -7.99 -33.93 -7.08
C ASP A 419 -7.09 -32.70 -7.21
N PHE A 420 -6.75 -32.04 -6.09
CA PHE A 420 -6.01 -30.78 -6.08
C PHE A 420 -4.56 -30.96 -5.60
N LEU A 421 -3.63 -30.40 -6.37
CA LEU A 421 -2.23 -30.29 -6.01
C LEU A 421 -1.89 -28.87 -5.55
N PHE A 422 -1.32 -28.78 -4.35
CA PHE A 422 -0.75 -27.55 -3.81
C PHE A 422 0.75 -27.52 -4.11
N ILE A 423 1.20 -26.48 -4.81
CA ILE A 423 2.61 -26.26 -5.14
C ILE A 423 3.05 -25.03 -4.35
N SER A 424 3.81 -25.26 -3.28
CA SER A 424 4.37 -24.17 -2.47
C SER A 424 5.48 -23.44 -3.22
N GLY A 425 5.82 -22.22 -2.78
CA GLY A 425 6.99 -21.50 -3.29
C GLY A 425 8.26 -22.36 -3.19
N THR A 426 8.48 -23.04 -2.07
CA THR A 426 9.61 -23.97 -1.91
C THR A 426 9.62 -25.07 -2.98
N LYS A 427 8.48 -25.71 -3.23
CA LYS A 427 8.38 -26.77 -4.26
C LYS A 427 8.60 -26.21 -5.67
N MET A 428 8.06 -25.03 -5.95
CA MET A 428 8.29 -24.31 -7.21
C MET A 428 9.79 -24.02 -7.41
N ARG A 429 10.49 -23.55 -6.37
CA ARG A 429 11.95 -23.33 -6.41
C ARG A 429 12.72 -24.62 -6.64
N THR A 430 12.31 -25.73 -6.01
CA THR A 430 12.91 -27.05 -6.25
C THR A 430 12.76 -27.47 -7.71
N PHE A 431 11.58 -27.31 -8.30
CA PHE A 431 11.38 -27.60 -9.73
C PHE A 431 12.33 -26.79 -10.60
N ALA A 432 12.39 -25.47 -10.40
CA ALA A 432 13.23 -24.60 -11.21
C ALA A 432 14.72 -24.91 -11.07
N ARG A 433 15.20 -25.18 -9.84
CA ARG A 433 16.59 -25.58 -9.55
C ARG A 433 16.97 -26.92 -10.18
N ASN A 434 16.04 -27.87 -10.27
CA ASN A 434 16.31 -29.18 -10.87
C ASN A 434 16.10 -29.19 -12.40
N GLY A 435 15.64 -28.08 -12.99
CA GLY A 435 15.22 -28.05 -14.39
C GLY A 435 13.95 -28.88 -14.68
N GLU A 436 13.18 -29.21 -13.64
CA GLU A 436 11.88 -29.87 -13.74
C GLU A 436 10.79 -28.83 -14.03
N ASN A 437 9.70 -29.24 -14.68
CA ASN A 437 8.56 -28.35 -14.91
C ASN A 437 7.44 -28.63 -13.89
N PRO A 438 6.74 -27.59 -13.38
CA PRO A 438 5.47 -27.81 -12.72
C PRO A 438 4.46 -28.40 -13.74
N PRO A 439 3.33 -28.96 -13.26
CA PRO A 439 2.27 -29.42 -14.16
C PRO A 439 1.86 -28.34 -15.16
N ASP A 440 1.61 -28.75 -16.40
CA ASP A 440 1.16 -27.87 -17.46
C ASP A 440 -0.09 -27.09 -17.03
N GLY A 441 -0.15 -25.79 -17.32
CA GLY A 441 -1.23 -24.91 -16.84
C GLY A 441 -1.09 -24.39 -15.40
N PHE A 442 -0.04 -24.74 -14.65
CA PHE A 442 0.28 -24.11 -13.36
C PHE A 442 0.79 -22.66 -13.52
N MET A 443 1.68 -22.42 -14.48
CA MET A 443 2.25 -21.13 -14.84
C MET A 443 2.44 -21.08 -16.36
N CYS A 444 2.42 -19.89 -16.97
CA CYS A 444 2.72 -19.77 -18.39
C CYS A 444 4.17 -20.19 -18.70
N PRO A 445 4.43 -20.82 -19.87
CA PRO A 445 5.76 -21.28 -20.22
C PRO A 445 6.81 -20.17 -20.25
N GLY A 446 6.47 -18.98 -20.77
CA GLY A 446 7.38 -17.83 -20.81
C GLY A 446 7.79 -17.39 -19.41
N GLY A 447 6.81 -17.26 -18.51
CA GLY A 447 7.05 -16.90 -17.11
C GLY A 447 7.84 -17.97 -16.34
N TRP A 448 7.59 -19.26 -16.62
CA TRP A 448 8.34 -20.35 -16.00
C TRP A 448 9.81 -20.35 -16.43
N LYS A 449 10.08 -20.10 -17.72
CA LYS A 449 11.43 -20.05 -18.27
C LYS A 449 12.31 -19.00 -17.56
N VAL A 450 11.78 -17.81 -17.31
CA VAL A 450 12.47 -16.74 -16.55
C VAL A 450 12.92 -17.25 -15.17
N LEU A 451 12.04 -17.96 -14.46
CA LEU A 451 12.39 -18.51 -13.14
C LEU A 451 13.47 -19.59 -13.24
N VAL A 452 13.40 -20.49 -14.22
CA VAL A 452 14.43 -21.51 -14.44
C VAL A 452 15.79 -20.87 -14.72
N GLU A 453 15.84 -19.83 -15.55
CA GLU A 453 17.08 -19.12 -15.88
C GLU A 453 17.67 -18.43 -14.64
N TYR A 454 16.84 -17.77 -13.83
CA TYR A 454 17.26 -17.19 -12.55
C TYR A 454 17.80 -18.23 -11.56
N TYR A 455 17.09 -19.34 -11.35
CA TYR A 455 17.56 -20.36 -10.40
C TYR A 455 18.82 -21.09 -10.88
N LYS A 456 19.03 -21.19 -12.19
CA LYS A 456 20.30 -21.69 -12.76
C LYS A 456 21.45 -20.72 -12.56
N SER A 457 21.23 -19.40 -12.65
CA SER A 457 22.29 -18.42 -12.42
C SER A 457 22.80 -18.47 -10.97
N LEU A 458 21.88 -18.62 -10.00
CA LEU A 458 22.25 -18.81 -8.59
C LEU A 458 23.14 -20.04 -8.37
N GLN A 459 22.82 -21.17 -9.00
CA GLN A 459 23.64 -22.39 -8.90
C GLN A 459 25.04 -22.20 -9.50
N ALA A 460 25.14 -21.45 -10.60
CA ALA A 460 26.42 -21.14 -11.22
C ALA A 460 27.28 -20.22 -10.33
N GLU A 461 26.68 -19.23 -9.68
CA GLU A 461 27.35 -18.35 -8.70
C GLU A 461 27.82 -19.13 -7.47
N GLU A 462 26.98 -19.99 -6.89
CA GLU A 462 27.32 -20.85 -5.76
C GLU A 462 28.49 -21.79 -6.09
N ALA A 463 28.45 -22.44 -7.25
CA ALA A 463 29.54 -23.30 -7.74
C ALA A 463 30.85 -22.50 -7.98
N GLY A 464 30.74 -21.30 -8.53
CA GLY A 464 31.88 -20.40 -8.75
C GLY A 464 32.55 -19.97 -7.44
N GLN A 465 31.76 -19.54 -6.44
CA GLN A 465 32.26 -19.18 -5.12
C GLN A 465 32.92 -20.37 -4.41
N GLN A 466 32.32 -21.56 -4.49
CA GLN A 466 32.88 -22.77 -3.88
C GLN A 466 34.21 -23.17 -4.55
N SER A 467 34.34 -23.01 -5.86
CA SER A 467 35.60 -23.24 -6.57
C SER A 467 36.68 -22.21 -6.19
N ALA A 468 36.32 -20.95 -5.99
CA ALA A 468 37.23 -19.88 -5.58
C ALA A 468 37.76 -20.13 -4.15
N ILE A 469 36.90 -20.55 -3.22
CA ILE A 469 37.28 -20.91 -1.84
C ILE A 469 38.18 -22.14 -1.79
N LEU A 470 38.00 -23.11 -2.69
CA LEU A 470 38.84 -24.30 -2.78
C LEU A 470 40.20 -24.03 -3.47
N SER A 471 40.32 -22.92 -4.19
CA SER A 471 41.54 -22.50 -4.89
C SER A 471 42.38 -21.45 -4.16
N ALA A 472 41.88 -20.91 -3.04
CA ALA A 472 42.56 -19.99 -2.13
C ALA A 472 43.05 -20.75 -0.88
#